data_AF-A0A3A5JE74-F1
#
_entry.id   AF-A0A3A5JE74-F1
#
_cell.length_a   1.000
_cell.length_b   1.000
_cell.length_c   1.000
_cell.angle_alpha   90.00
_cell.angle_beta   90.00
_cell.angle_gamma   90.00
#
_symmetry.space_group_name_H-M   'P 1'
#
loop_
_entity.id
_entity.type
_entity.pdbx_description
1 polymer ?
#
loop_
_entity_poly.entity_id
_entity_poly.type
_entity_poly.pdbx_seq_one_letter_code
_entity_poly.pdbx_strand_id
1 'polypeptide(L)'
;MIGDLAFCPKTGARLSEERYYRADGPPLRVPVDDEYVSAEEIDGELTAGAVCSSRRALLTHFRRTHQYHHRPDDELYRTVALRLRDLKRTASGPHSPDMVVWLALHDHLDTTGIDVEWMLGHVELRCPHCHGRLKYHQHDPETIHAECATNCTDDNADRLAEIERLASELARDALDRTDVEEGLGSRTTARDALTEPLG
;
A
#
# COMPACT_ATOMS: atom_id res chain seq x y z
N MET A 1 7.27 -2.59 0.06
CA MET A 1 7.33 -2.74 -1.41
C MET A 1 8.67 -3.37 -1.81
N ILE A 2 8.73 -4.02 -2.97
CA ILE A 2 9.95 -4.62 -3.56
C ILE A 2 10.51 -3.73 -4.68
N GLY A 3 11.75 -4.00 -5.10
CA GLY A 3 12.38 -3.36 -6.25
C GLY A 3 13.04 -2.02 -5.96
N ASP A 4 12.93 -1.07 -6.89
CA ASP A 4 13.69 0.19 -6.83
C ASP A 4 13.17 1.11 -5.72
N LEU A 5 11.86 1.04 -5.47
CA LEU A 5 11.17 1.76 -4.39
C LEU A 5 11.06 0.95 -3.10
N ALA A 6 11.90 -0.09 -2.93
CA ALA A 6 11.84 -0.91 -1.73
C ALA A 6 12.31 -0.16 -0.49
N PHE A 7 11.64 -0.48 0.62
CA PHE A 7 11.90 0.02 1.96
C PHE A 7 11.82 -1.15 2.95
N CYS A 8 12.29 -0.95 4.19
CA CYS A 8 12.18 -1.97 5.23
C CYS A 8 10.71 -2.34 5.47
N PRO A 9 10.30 -3.61 5.26
CA PRO A 9 8.88 -3.97 5.32
C PRO A 9 8.29 -3.91 6.73
N LYS A 10 9.13 -3.87 7.78
CA LYS A 10 8.69 -3.72 9.17
C LYS A 10 8.43 -2.25 9.53
N THR A 11 9.38 -1.36 9.24
CA THR A 11 9.40 0.02 9.76
C THR A 11 9.14 1.10 8.71
N GLY A 12 9.41 0.79 7.44
CA GLY A 12 9.41 1.76 6.34
C GLY A 12 10.73 2.51 6.17
N ALA A 13 11.77 2.18 6.94
CA ALA A 13 13.10 2.77 6.81
C ALA A 13 13.64 2.66 5.37
N ARG A 14 14.42 3.66 4.95
CA ARG A 14 15.12 3.60 3.66
C ARG A 14 16.09 2.43 3.66
N LEU A 15 16.41 1.93 2.48
CA LEU A 15 17.45 0.93 2.30
C LEU A 15 18.71 1.61 1.77
N SER A 16 19.86 1.21 2.29
CA SER A 16 21.19 1.65 1.82
C SER A 16 21.39 1.41 0.32
N GLU A 17 22.30 2.18 -0.28
CA GLU A 17 22.73 1.95 -1.66
C GLU A 17 23.58 0.68 -1.81
N GLU A 18 24.32 0.32 -0.75
CA GLU A 18 25.16 -0.88 -0.71
C GLU A 18 24.31 -2.15 -0.80
N ARG A 19 24.73 -3.05 -1.71
CA ARG A 19 24.03 -4.30 -2.01
C ARG A 19 24.85 -5.49 -1.57
N TYR A 20 24.24 -6.36 -0.78
CA TYR A 20 24.80 -7.63 -0.33
C TYR A 20 24.20 -8.77 -1.16
N TYR A 21 25.05 -9.44 -1.92
CA TYR A 21 24.65 -10.55 -2.79
C TYR A 21 24.74 -11.87 -2.03
N ARG A 22 23.68 -12.67 -2.11
CA ARG A 22 23.68 -14.09 -1.68
C ARG A 22 23.84 -14.98 -2.92
N ALA A 23 24.28 -16.21 -2.71
CA ALA A 23 24.48 -17.19 -3.79
C ALA A 23 23.20 -17.38 -4.63
N ASP A 24 22.05 -17.41 -3.96
CA ASP A 24 20.73 -17.44 -4.57
C ASP A 24 19.85 -16.33 -3.99
N GLY A 25 19.25 -15.51 -4.84
CA GLY A 25 18.24 -14.53 -4.45
C GLY A 25 18.55 -13.07 -4.83
N PRO A 26 17.61 -12.16 -4.54
CA PRO A 26 17.79 -10.75 -4.85
C PRO A 26 18.89 -10.12 -3.98
N PRO A 27 19.55 -9.05 -4.47
CA PRO A 27 20.46 -8.27 -3.64
C PRO A 27 19.73 -7.73 -2.42
N LEU A 28 20.33 -7.93 -1.25
CA LEU A 28 19.80 -7.41 0.01
C LEU A 28 20.47 -6.10 0.38
N ARG A 29 19.78 -5.28 1.16
CA ARG A 29 20.25 -3.97 1.63
C ARG A 29 20.00 -3.83 3.13
N VAL A 30 20.82 -3.00 3.78
CA VAL A 30 20.67 -2.65 5.19
C VAL A 30 19.65 -1.51 5.31
N PRO A 31 18.63 -1.62 6.19
CA PRO A 31 17.80 -0.48 6.55
C PRO A 31 18.63 0.61 7.24
N VAL A 32 18.44 1.87 6.85
CA VAL A 32 19.15 3.02 7.41
C VAL A 32 18.18 3.93 8.15
N ASP A 33 18.66 4.57 9.21
CA ASP A 33 17.87 5.54 9.97
C ASP A 33 17.64 6.81 9.14
N ASP A 34 16.52 7.46 9.41
CA ASP A 34 16.16 8.74 8.82
C ASP A 34 15.26 9.54 9.78
N GLU A 35 14.74 10.66 9.30
CA GLU A 35 13.83 11.53 10.05
C GLU A 35 12.53 10.85 10.51
N TYR A 36 12.20 9.66 9.99
CA TYR A 36 10.97 8.91 10.31
C TYR A 36 11.21 7.61 11.07
N VAL A 37 12.42 7.03 10.98
CA VAL A 37 12.78 5.79 11.67
C VAL A 37 14.13 5.95 12.33
N SER A 38 14.14 5.86 13.66
CA SER A 38 15.37 5.95 14.44
C SER A 38 16.20 4.67 14.38
N ALA A 39 17.51 4.76 14.65
CA ALA A 39 18.41 3.61 14.67
C ALA A 39 17.99 2.52 15.68
N GLU A 40 17.36 2.89 16.79
CA GLU A 40 16.86 1.96 17.82
C GLU A 40 15.69 1.09 17.32
N GLU A 41 14.96 1.56 16.31
CA GLU A 41 13.84 0.84 15.71
C GLU A 41 14.28 -0.06 14.54
N ILE A 42 15.55 0.02 14.14
CA ILE A 42 16.13 -0.76 13.06
C ILE A 42 16.71 -2.06 13.62
N ASP A 43 16.10 -3.17 13.20
CA ASP A 43 16.44 -4.55 13.62
C ASP A 43 17.76 -5.08 13.01
N GLY A 44 18.47 -4.27 12.20
CA GLY A 44 19.71 -4.65 11.50
C GLY A 44 19.56 -5.74 10.42
N GLU A 45 18.37 -6.31 10.25
CA GLU A 45 18.10 -7.37 9.27
C GLU A 45 18.21 -6.87 7.82
N LEU A 46 19.03 -7.56 7.02
CA LEU A 46 19.14 -7.34 5.58
C LEU A 46 17.82 -7.68 4.86
N THR A 47 17.36 -6.80 3.97
CA THR A 47 16.10 -6.98 3.25
C THR A 47 16.18 -6.49 1.79
N ALA A 48 15.40 -7.11 0.90
CA ALA A 48 15.15 -6.62 -0.46
C ALA A 48 13.83 -5.83 -0.55
N GLY A 49 13.24 -5.50 0.60
CA GLY A 49 11.84 -5.14 0.72
C GLY A 49 10.94 -6.38 0.82
N ALA A 50 9.63 -6.15 0.72
CA ALA A 50 8.65 -7.22 0.66
C ALA A 50 7.45 -6.80 -0.20
N VAL A 51 6.79 -7.80 -0.77
CA VAL A 51 5.54 -7.61 -1.54
C VAL A 51 4.46 -7.06 -0.62
N CYS A 52 4.39 -7.58 0.60
CA CYS A 52 3.48 -7.13 1.64
C CYS A 52 4.30 -6.59 2.81
N SER A 53 4.15 -5.31 3.10
CA SER A 53 4.76 -4.67 4.27
C SER A 53 3.73 -4.36 5.36
N SER A 54 4.23 -3.99 6.53
CA SER A 54 3.42 -3.54 7.64
C SER A 54 2.70 -2.23 7.29
N ARG A 55 1.57 -1.98 7.96
CA ARG A 55 0.86 -0.69 7.85
C ARG A 55 1.77 0.49 8.21
N ARG A 56 2.59 0.32 9.24
CA ARG A 56 3.56 1.34 9.68
C ARG A 56 4.53 1.66 8.54
N ALA A 57 5.06 0.63 7.88
CA ALA A 57 6.02 0.82 6.79
C ALA A 57 5.44 1.60 5.61
N LEU A 58 4.20 1.30 5.20
CA LEU A 58 3.52 2.07 4.15
C LEU A 58 3.23 3.52 4.57
N LEU A 59 2.83 3.76 5.82
CA LEU A 59 2.59 5.13 6.30
C LEU A 59 3.90 5.95 6.33
N THR A 60 5.00 5.34 6.76
CA THR A 60 6.33 5.96 6.69
C THR A 60 6.73 6.27 5.26
N HIS A 61 6.51 5.32 4.33
CA HIS A 61 6.74 5.54 2.90
C HIS A 61 5.90 6.70 2.37
N PHE A 62 4.61 6.76 2.70
CA PHE A 62 3.72 7.87 2.34
C PHE A 62 4.21 9.22 2.84
N ARG A 63 4.59 9.33 4.12
CA ARG A 63 5.10 10.60 4.67
C ARG A 63 6.33 11.09 3.92
N ARG A 64 7.28 10.18 3.68
CA ARG A 64 8.52 10.47 2.98
C ARG A 64 8.28 10.96 1.55
N THR A 65 7.40 10.29 0.82
CA THR A 65 7.13 10.63 -0.59
C THR A 65 6.25 11.87 -0.70
N HIS A 66 5.32 12.09 0.23
CA HIS A 66 4.60 13.36 0.34
C HIS A 66 5.55 14.52 0.61
N GLN A 67 6.46 14.41 1.58
CA GLN A 67 7.38 15.50 1.94
C GLN A 67 8.45 15.78 0.86
N TYR A 68 8.65 14.86 -0.07
CA TYR A 68 9.43 15.12 -1.27
C TYR A 68 8.75 16.14 -2.20
N HIS A 69 7.41 16.16 -2.24
CA HIS A 69 6.62 17.01 -3.13
C HIS A 69 5.97 18.21 -2.43
N HIS A 70 5.69 18.09 -1.12
CA HIS A 70 4.89 19.03 -0.35
C HIS A 70 5.46 19.28 1.04
N ARG A 71 4.89 20.24 1.76
CA ARG A 71 5.22 20.46 3.19
C ARG A 71 4.55 19.40 4.07
N PRO A 72 5.05 19.14 5.29
CA PRO A 72 4.38 18.23 6.22
C PRO A 72 2.92 18.61 6.48
N ASP A 73 2.04 17.60 6.55
CA ASP A 73 0.60 17.75 6.80
C ASP A 73 0.09 16.67 7.77
N ASP A 74 -0.06 17.03 9.04
CA ASP A 74 -0.48 16.11 10.11
C ASP A 74 -1.94 15.66 9.98
N GLU A 75 -2.81 16.46 9.37
CA GLU A 75 -4.19 16.08 9.14
C GLU A 75 -4.27 15.01 8.06
N LEU A 76 -3.61 15.23 6.93
CA LEU A 76 -3.48 14.24 5.88
C LEU A 76 -2.86 12.94 6.41
N TYR A 77 -1.79 13.01 7.21
CA TYR A 77 -1.14 11.81 7.74
C TYR A 77 -2.04 11.01 8.69
N ARG A 78 -2.92 11.67 9.45
CA ARG A 78 -3.92 10.97 10.27
C ARG A 78 -4.98 10.30 9.41
N THR A 79 -5.49 11.00 8.40
CA THR A 79 -6.44 10.45 7.42
C THR A 79 -5.86 9.20 6.75
N VAL A 80 -4.63 9.31 6.23
CA VAL A 80 -3.92 8.19 5.58
C VAL A 80 -3.66 7.04 6.54
N ALA A 81 -3.28 7.32 7.78
CA ALA A 81 -3.04 6.27 8.78
C ALA A 81 -4.30 5.43 9.08
N LEU A 82 -5.48 6.07 9.09
CA LEU A 82 -6.78 5.42 9.26
C LEU A 82 -7.13 4.62 8.00
N ARG A 83 -7.01 5.21 6.80
CA ARG A 83 -7.32 4.52 5.55
C ARG A 83 -6.41 3.32 5.29
N LEU A 84 -5.11 3.44 5.54
CA LEU A 84 -4.18 2.32 5.48
C LEU A 84 -4.52 1.21 6.48
N ARG A 85 -5.09 1.54 7.65
CA ARG A 85 -5.57 0.52 8.60
C ARG A 85 -6.73 -0.26 8.00
N ASP A 86 -7.70 0.43 7.41
CA ASP A 86 -8.88 -0.21 6.86
C ASP A 86 -8.56 -1.04 5.61
N LEU A 87 -7.76 -0.49 4.69
CA LEU A 87 -7.26 -1.19 3.50
C LEU A 87 -6.46 -2.43 3.88
N LYS A 88 -5.45 -2.32 4.78
CA LYS A 88 -4.63 -3.49 5.17
C LYS A 88 -5.42 -4.56 5.93
N ARG A 89 -6.50 -4.18 6.62
CA ARG A 89 -7.39 -5.12 7.32
C ARG A 89 -8.30 -5.86 6.36
N THR A 90 -8.76 -5.19 5.28
CA THR A 90 -9.55 -5.80 4.21
C THR A 90 -8.70 -6.64 3.25
N ALA A 91 -7.47 -6.20 2.99
CA ALA A 91 -6.59 -6.80 2.00
C ALA A 91 -6.25 -8.27 2.32
N SER A 92 -6.59 -9.16 1.39
CA SER A 92 -6.28 -10.59 1.48
C SER A 92 -5.97 -11.16 0.09
N GLY A 93 -5.17 -12.22 0.06
CA GLY A 93 -4.79 -12.90 -1.19
C GLY A 93 -4.23 -11.92 -2.24
N PRO A 94 -4.78 -11.86 -3.47
CA PRO A 94 -4.34 -10.96 -4.54
C PRO A 94 -4.36 -9.46 -4.19
N HIS A 95 -5.13 -9.05 -3.17
CA HIS A 95 -5.22 -7.65 -2.73
C HIS A 95 -4.15 -7.25 -1.71
N SER A 96 -3.45 -8.23 -1.12
CA SER A 96 -2.44 -8.00 -0.08
C SER A 96 -1.16 -7.27 -0.52
N PRO A 97 -0.71 -7.34 -1.80
CA PRO A 97 0.49 -6.63 -2.24
C PRO A 97 0.42 -5.12 -1.99
N ASP A 98 1.54 -4.56 -1.55
CA ASP A 98 1.67 -3.14 -1.25
C ASP A 98 1.32 -2.23 -2.43
N MET A 99 1.61 -2.65 -3.67
CA MET A 99 1.24 -1.88 -4.86
C MET A 99 -0.29 -1.72 -4.99
N VAL A 100 -1.05 -2.77 -4.68
CA VAL A 100 -2.52 -2.76 -4.76
C VAL A 100 -3.07 -1.88 -3.65
N VAL A 101 -2.56 -2.03 -2.42
CA VAL A 101 -2.94 -1.18 -1.27
C VAL A 101 -2.60 0.30 -1.54
N TRP A 102 -1.46 0.58 -2.18
CA TRP A 102 -1.03 1.93 -2.51
C TRP A 102 -1.93 2.59 -3.57
N LEU A 103 -2.28 1.86 -4.63
CA LEU A 103 -3.19 2.35 -5.67
C LEU A 103 -4.62 2.52 -5.14
N ALA A 104 -5.09 1.61 -4.28
CA ALA A 104 -6.39 1.75 -3.61
C ALA A 104 -6.43 2.98 -2.69
N LEU A 105 -5.31 3.28 -2.00
CA LEU A 105 -5.18 4.51 -1.21
C LEU A 105 -5.20 5.75 -2.11
N HIS A 106 -4.47 5.72 -3.24
CA HIS A 106 -4.47 6.81 -4.21
C HIS A 106 -5.89 7.11 -4.70
N ASP A 107 -6.61 6.12 -5.22
CA ASP A 107 -7.98 6.27 -5.72
C ASP A 107 -8.92 6.86 -4.66
N HIS A 108 -8.80 6.40 -3.42
CA HIS A 108 -9.59 6.96 -2.32
C HIS A 108 -9.26 8.42 -2.03
N LEU A 109 -7.98 8.82 -2.01
CA LEU A 109 -7.61 10.20 -1.73
C LEU A 109 -8.00 11.13 -2.88
N ASP A 110 -7.79 10.69 -4.13
CA ASP A 110 -8.15 11.43 -5.33
C ASP A 110 -9.67 11.68 -5.42
N THR A 111 -10.48 10.65 -5.17
CA THR A 111 -11.95 10.77 -5.12
C THR A 111 -12.45 11.70 -4.01
N THR A 112 -11.66 11.91 -2.95
CA THR A 112 -11.94 12.91 -1.90
C THR A 112 -11.44 14.32 -2.22
N GLY A 113 -10.85 14.54 -3.39
CA GLY A 113 -10.37 15.84 -3.87
C GLY A 113 -8.99 16.24 -3.32
N ILE A 114 -8.22 15.28 -2.79
CA ILE A 114 -6.84 15.52 -2.35
C ILE A 114 -5.91 15.29 -3.55
N ASP A 115 -5.10 16.28 -3.89
CA ASP A 115 -4.10 16.16 -4.97
C ASP A 115 -3.02 15.13 -4.60
N VAL A 116 -3.10 13.95 -5.22
CA VAL A 116 -2.23 12.80 -4.96
C VAL A 116 -1.62 12.19 -6.21
N GLU A 117 -1.66 12.88 -7.36
CA GLU A 117 -1.12 12.36 -8.63
C GLU A 117 0.36 11.95 -8.50
N TRP A 118 1.10 12.65 -7.65
CA TRP A 118 2.49 12.35 -7.30
C TRP A 118 2.71 10.92 -6.75
N MET A 119 1.69 10.28 -6.15
CA MET A 119 1.78 8.93 -5.62
C MET A 119 2.01 7.88 -6.71
N LEU A 120 1.55 8.13 -7.95
CA LEU A 120 1.72 7.20 -9.07
C LEU A 120 3.20 7.04 -9.46
N GLY A 121 4.04 8.04 -9.18
CA GLY A 121 5.50 7.96 -9.33
C GLY A 121 6.22 7.18 -8.22
N HIS A 122 5.49 6.80 -7.15
CA HIS A 122 6.05 6.16 -5.95
C HIS A 122 5.50 4.74 -5.72
N VAL A 123 5.11 4.08 -6.80
CA VAL A 123 4.75 2.65 -6.84
C VAL A 123 5.48 1.95 -7.98
N GLU A 124 5.97 0.74 -7.71
CA GLU A 124 6.50 -0.12 -8.77
C GLU A 124 5.48 -1.22 -9.08
N LEU A 125 4.87 -1.16 -10.26
CA LEU A 125 3.90 -2.15 -10.71
C LEU A 125 4.59 -3.49 -11.03
N ARG A 126 3.98 -4.56 -10.55
CA ARG A 126 4.48 -5.94 -10.65
C ARG A 126 3.35 -6.87 -11.06
N CYS A 127 3.68 -8.03 -11.62
CA CYS A 127 2.66 -9.03 -11.90
C CYS A 127 1.90 -9.39 -10.60
N PRO A 128 0.55 -9.38 -10.59
CA PRO A 128 -0.22 -9.70 -9.38
C PRO A 128 -0.07 -11.17 -8.93
N HIS A 129 0.36 -12.07 -9.83
CA HIS A 129 0.51 -13.50 -9.52
C HIS A 129 1.90 -13.89 -9.02
N CYS A 130 2.97 -13.44 -9.71
CA CYS A 130 4.34 -13.84 -9.38
C CYS A 130 5.21 -12.69 -8.84
N HIS A 131 4.70 -11.47 -8.84
CA HIS A 131 5.41 -10.25 -8.46
C HIS A 131 6.68 -9.96 -9.30
N GLY A 132 6.78 -10.62 -10.45
CA GLY A 132 7.79 -10.38 -11.48
C GLY A 132 7.63 -9.01 -12.13
N ARG A 133 8.66 -8.58 -12.87
CA ARG A 133 8.63 -7.35 -13.66
C ARG A 133 7.56 -7.45 -14.75
N LEU A 134 7.02 -6.30 -15.12
CA LEU A 134 6.14 -6.17 -16.28
C LEU A 134 6.94 -5.75 -17.51
N LYS A 135 6.55 -6.25 -18.69
CA LYS A 135 7.00 -5.77 -20.00
C LYS A 135 5.91 -4.87 -20.56
N TYR A 136 6.25 -3.62 -20.85
CA TYR A 136 5.31 -2.64 -21.34
C TYR A 136 5.34 -2.59 -22.87
N HIS A 137 4.17 -2.60 -23.47
CA HIS A 137 3.94 -2.54 -24.90
C HIS A 137 3.02 -1.35 -25.19
N GLN A 138 3.49 -0.43 -26.02
CA GLN A 138 2.65 0.66 -26.51
C GLN A 138 1.99 0.18 -27.81
N HIS A 139 0.66 0.03 -27.80
CA HIS A 139 -0.11 -0.36 -28.98
C HIS A 139 -0.46 0.85 -29.84
N ASP A 140 -0.85 1.94 -29.20
CA ASP A 140 -1.16 3.23 -29.80
C ASP A 140 -0.78 4.37 -28.80
N PRO A 141 -0.89 5.66 -29.18
CA PRO A 141 -0.49 6.76 -28.31
C PRO A 141 -1.20 6.81 -26.94
N GLU A 142 -2.39 6.23 -26.82
CA GLU A 142 -3.25 6.32 -25.63
C GLU A 142 -3.33 4.98 -24.86
N THR A 143 -2.95 3.87 -25.50
CA THR A 143 -3.09 2.53 -24.93
C THR A 143 -1.73 1.90 -24.64
N ILE A 144 -1.45 1.73 -23.35
CA ILE A 144 -0.31 0.97 -22.83
C ILE A 144 -0.83 -0.37 -22.30
N HIS A 145 -0.17 -1.44 -22.71
CA HIS A 145 -0.40 -2.80 -22.26
C HIS A 145 0.81 -3.27 -21.45
N ALA A 146 0.61 -4.08 -20.40
CA ALA A 146 1.76 -4.69 -19.71
C ALA A 146 1.60 -6.17 -19.43
N GLU A 147 2.55 -6.98 -19.90
CA GLU A 147 2.57 -8.43 -19.72
C GLU A 147 3.51 -8.84 -18.60
N CYS A 148 3.28 -10.02 -18.01
CA CYS A 148 4.22 -10.60 -17.07
C CYS A 148 5.52 -11.03 -17.78
N ALA A 149 6.66 -10.44 -17.40
CA ALA A 149 7.95 -10.76 -18.03
C ALA A 149 8.36 -12.23 -17.90
N THR A 150 7.94 -12.88 -16.80
CA THR A 150 8.17 -14.29 -16.50
C THR A 150 7.14 -15.21 -17.17
N ASN A 151 6.06 -14.65 -17.74
CA ASN A 151 4.94 -15.40 -18.30
C ASN A 151 4.40 -16.47 -17.32
N CYS A 152 4.13 -16.09 -16.07
CA CYS A 152 3.77 -17.06 -15.02
C CYS A 152 2.37 -17.69 -15.18
N THR A 153 1.54 -17.15 -16.07
CA THR A 153 0.15 -17.58 -16.33
C THR A 153 -0.04 -18.15 -17.74
N ASP A 154 0.99 -18.06 -18.60
CA ASP A 154 0.99 -18.53 -19.99
C ASP A 154 -0.13 -17.98 -20.90
N ASP A 155 -0.61 -16.76 -20.61
CA ASP A 155 -1.74 -16.14 -21.31
C ASP A 155 -1.40 -14.78 -21.94
N ASN A 156 -0.22 -14.20 -21.66
CA ASN A 156 0.19 -12.85 -22.05
C ASN A 156 -0.90 -11.78 -21.80
N ALA A 157 -1.75 -11.97 -20.80
CA ALA A 157 -2.85 -11.05 -20.52
C ALA A 157 -2.33 -9.72 -19.96
N ASP A 158 -3.11 -8.65 -20.18
CA ASP A 158 -2.83 -7.32 -19.62
C ASP A 158 -2.90 -7.33 -18.10
N ARG A 159 -1.77 -7.04 -17.47
CA ARG A 159 -1.66 -6.95 -16.01
C ARG A 159 -1.99 -5.57 -15.49
N LEU A 160 -2.00 -4.51 -16.32
CA LEU A 160 -2.41 -3.19 -15.86
C LEU A 160 -3.88 -3.17 -15.50
N ALA A 161 -4.75 -3.61 -16.41
CA ALA A 161 -6.19 -3.71 -16.17
C ALA A 161 -6.53 -4.57 -14.95
N GLU A 162 -5.79 -5.66 -14.73
CA GLU A 162 -5.99 -6.51 -13.54
C GLU A 162 -5.57 -5.80 -12.25
N ILE A 163 -4.43 -5.12 -12.23
CA ILE A 163 -3.94 -4.37 -11.07
C ILE A 163 -4.91 -3.24 -10.71
N GLU A 164 -5.40 -2.49 -11.70
CA GLU A 164 -6.40 -1.44 -11.51
C GLU A 164 -7.69 -2.01 -10.91
N ARG A 165 -8.21 -3.10 -11.49
CA ARG A 165 -9.39 -3.79 -10.96
C ARG A 165 -9.21 -4.20 -9.49
N LEU A 166 -8.08 -4.81 -9.14
CA LEU A 166 -7.76 -5.23 -7.77
C LEU A 166 -7.71 -4.03 -6.82
N ALA A 167 -7.11 -2.90 -7.24
CA ALA A 167 -7.04 -1.70 -6.43
C ALA A 167 -8.45 -1.11 -6.17
N SER A 168 -9.26 -1.00 -7.22
CA SER A 168 -10.63 -0.47 -7.14
C SER A 168 -11.56 -1.37 -6.32
N GLU A 169 -11.41 -2.70 -6.42
CA GLU A 169 -12.12 -3.66 -5.58
C GLU A 169 -11.74 -3.49 -4.11
N LEU A 170 -10.44 -3.42 -3.80
CA LEU A 170 -9.98 -3.24 -2.42
C LEU A 170 -10.46 -1.91 -1.82
N ALA A 171 -10.44 -0.82 -2.58
CA ALA A 171 -10.93 0.48 -2.13
C ALA A 171 -12.42 0.43 -1.76
N ARG A 172 -13.25 -0.17 -2.63
CA ARG A 172 -14.69 -0.34 -2.41
C ARG A 172 -14.98 -1.20 -1.19
N ASP A 173 -14.34 -2.37 -1.10
CA ASP A 173 -14.57 -3.31 0.00
C ASP A 173 -14.15 -2.73 1.36
N ALA A 174 -13.12 -1.89 1.37
CA ALA A 174 -12.70 -1.20 2.59
C ALA A 174 -13.70 -0.13 3.04
N LEU A 175 -14.35 0.57 2.11
CA LEU A 175 -15.40 1.55 2.41
C LEU A 175 -16.66 0.89 2.95
N ASP A 176 -17.17 -0.13 2.26
CA ASP A 176 -18.37 -0.88 2.67
C ASP A 176 -18.21 -1.45 4.09
N ARG A 177 -17.01 -1.90 4.43
CA ARG A 177 -16.70 -2.44 5.76
C ARG A 177 -16.71 -1.38 6.85
N THR A 178 -16.27 -0.16 6.55
CA THR A 178 -16.30 0.96 7.51
C THR A 178 -17.74 1.42 7.77
N ASP A 179 -18.58 1.49 6.73
CA ASP A 179 -19.98 1.88 6.86
C ASP A 179 -20.78 0.87 7.72
N VAL A 180 -20.49 -0.42 7.59
CA VAL A 180 -21.09 -1.47 8.43
C VAL A 180 -20.67 -1.34 9.90
N GLU A 181 -19.39 -1.05 10.17
CA GLU A 181 -18.87 -0.88 11.54
C GLU A 181 -19.47 0.37 12.22
N GLU A 182 -19.59 1.49 11.50
CA GLU A 182 -20.25 2.71 12.01
C GLU A 182 -21.76 2.53 12.23
N GLY A 183 -22.43 1.75 11.36
CA GLY A 183 -23.84 1.38 11.49
C GLY A 183 -24.14 0.44 12.66
N LEU A 184 -23.21 -0.45 13.02
CA LEU A 184 -23.32 -1.33 14.19
C LEU A 184 -22.95 -0.60 15.49
N GLY A 185 -22.01 0.34 15.45
CA GLY A 185 -21.63 1.19 16.59
C GLY A 185 -22.70 2.19 17.02
N SER A 186 -23.61 2.58 16.11
CA SER A 186 -24.72 3.49 16.40
C SER A 186 -25.98 2.82 16.97
N ARG A 187 -25.99 1.49 17.18
CA ARG A 187 -27.17 0.75 17.67
C ARG A 187 -27.29 0.57 19.18
N THR A 188 -26.39 1.14 19.99
CA THR A 188 -26.63 1.31 21.44
C THR A 188 -26.95 2.78 21.73
N THR A 189 -28.10 3.23 21.23
CA THR A 189 -28.68 4.49 21.70
C THR A 189 -29.18 4.33 23.14
N ALA A 190 -29.05 5.37 23.94
CA ALA A 190 -29.42 5.51 25.35
C ALA A 190 -30.92 5.26 25.70
N ARG A 191 -31.63 4.46 24.92
CA ARG A 191 -33.06 4.14 25.08
C ARG A 191 -33.33 2.91 25.96
N ASP A 192 -32.32 2.07 26.20
CA ASP A 192 -32.45 0.90 27.10
C ASP A 192 -32.12 1.20 28.58
N ALA A 193 -31.80 2.46 28.91
CA ALA A 193 -31.53 2.88 30.30
C ALA A 193 -32.76 3.43 31.06
N LEU A 194 -33.96 3.34 30.48
CA LEU A 194 -35.19 3.89 31.08
C LEU A 194 -36.37 2.92 30.98
N THR A 195 -36.23 1.71 31.51
CA THR A 195 -37.38 0.89 31.91
C THR A 195 -36.98 -0.14 32.97
N GLU A 196 -36.86 0.30 34.22
CA GLU A 196 -37.28 -0.52 35.35
C GLU A 196 -38.13 0.33 36.29
N PRO A 197 -39.40 -0.05 36.56
CA PRO A 197 -40.27 0.67 37.46
C PRO A 197 -39.85 0.42 38.91
N LEU A 198 -39.79 1.49 39.70
CA LEU A 198 -39.78 1.41 41.16
C LEU A 198 -41.06 0.71 41.62
N GLY A 199 -40.92 -0.53 42.07
CA GLY A 199 -41.89 -1.27 42.86
C GLY A 199 -41.27 -1.68 44.18
#